data_AF-A0A7Z9ZKW6-F1
#
_entry.id   AF-A0A7Z9ZKW6-F1
#
_cell.length_a   1.000
_cell.length_b   1.000
_cell.length_c   1.000
_cell.angle_alpha   90.00
_cell.angle_beta   90.00
_cell.angle_gamma   90.00
#
_symmetry.space_group_name_H-M   'P 1'
#
loop_
_entity.id
_entity.type
_entity.pdbx_description
1 polymer ?
#
loop_
_entity_poly.entity_id
_entity_poly.type
_entity_poly.pdbx_seq_one_letter_code
_entity_poly.pdbx_strand_id
1 'polypeptide(L)'
;MGDPVGGGRSVEWRNPGSGDFAAASVATRAVRGSFYSIGASVVTLSLGFVRAVLLARLLLPEHFGVVALAFFFVNLVGHLRTLGLGQAMVHRDEVDGGTAATYFTVQLVLLVGSLAVLLGLIPLLRRLYSTTSLLGAVLVALAVVDFLKGMNTYQETFLYRALAFRRLALADVVASVAMTVSAPLAAWLGWGPWSLVVERASGQMARAMVCWIAPVAPDPRLGWDRAVARWFWGFGSRVWLGANLTFLLDRFDDFWVGTFLGRTPLGYYSRAYEFARYPRRVVANPLTSVFFPTFAHLQHDRLRLSQAFYRVTSLMVRLG
;
A
#
# COMPACT_ATOMS: atom_id res chain seq x y z
N MET A 1 43.78 -37.02 15.07
CA MET A 1 43.66 -36.50 13.69
C MET A 1 42.22 -36.72 13.27
N GLY A 2 41.42 -35.66 13.20
CA GLY A 2 39.98 -35.75 12.93
C GLY A 2 39.19 -34.60 13.55
N ASP A 3 39.30 -33.41 12.95
CA ASP A 3 38.28 -32.36 13.09
C ASP A 3 37.01 -32.80 12.34
N PRO A 4 35.82 -32.43 12.83
CA PRO A 4 34.72 -32.17 11.93
C PRO A 4 34.17 -30.74 12.09
N VAL A 5 34.39 -29.99 11.02
CA VAL A 5 33.38 -29.20 10.28
C VAL A 5 32.61 -28.12 11.07
N GLY A 6 33.11 -26.90 10.90
CA GLY A 6 32.35 -25.89 10.14
C GLY A 6 31.17 -25.25 10.87
N GLY A 7 31.49 -24.36 11.81
CA GLY A 7 30.52 -23.45 12.42
C GLY A 7 29.78 -22.63 11.37
N GLY A 8 28.52 -23.00 11.14
CA GLY A 8 27.54 -22.13 10.50
C GLY A 8 27.37 -20.89 11.37
N ARG A 9 27.86 -19.75 10.90
CA ARG A 9 27.59 -18.44 11.50
C ARG A 9 26.08 -18.21 11.47
N SER A 10 25.39 -18.54 12.56
CA SER A 10 24.08 -18.00 12.87
C SER A 10 24.26 -16.49 13.00
N VAL A 11 23.83 -15.75 11.99
CA VAL A 11 23.72 -14.30 12.08
C VAL A 11 22.63 -14.03 13.10
N GLU A 12 23.03 -13.83 14.34
CA GLU A 12 22.18 -13.50 15.47
C GLU A 12 21.55 -12.13 15.18
N TRP A 13 20.29 -12.16 14.75
CA TRP A 13 19.52 -10.97 14.44
C TRP A 13 19.16 -10.30 15.76
N ARG A 14 19.90 -9.25 16.13
CA ARG A 14 19.71 -8.52 17.39
C ARG A 14 18.33 -7.86 17.40
N ASN A 15 17.41 -8.42 18.19
CA ASN A 15 16.08 -7.87 18.44
C ASN A 15 16.21 -6.57 19.28
N PRO A 16 15.85 -5.38 18.77
CA PRO A 16 16.07 -4.12 19.51
C PRO A 16 15.10 -3.87 20.68
N GLY A 17 14.33 -4.87 21.13
CA GLY A 17 13.07 -4.66 21.87
C GLY A 17 12.98 -5.12 23.33
N SER A 18 13.94 -5.85 23.91
CA SER A 18 13.68 -6.61 25.16
C SER A 18 14.03 -5.90 26.48
N GLY A 19 13.49 -4.69 26.74
CA GLY A 19 13.58 -4.07 28.07
C GLY A 19 12.70 -2.82 28.27
N ASP A 20 12.40 -2.43 29.51
CA ASP A 20 11.52 -1.29 29.84
C ASP A 20 12.04 0.06 29.30
N PHE A 21 13.37 0.21 29.18
CA PHE A 21 13.99 1.36 28.49
C PHE A 21 13.75 1.34 26.98
N ALA A 22 13.54 0.17 26.38
CA ALA A 22 13.17 0.04 24.97
C ALA A 22 11.75 0.55 24.72
N ALA A 23 10.79 0.30 25.62
CA ALA A 23 9.40 0.75 25.47
C ALA A 23 9.28 2.29 25.38
N ALA A 24 9.95 3.03 26.27
CA ALA A 24 9.98 4.50 26.22
C ALA A 24 10.66 5.05 24.95
N SER A 25 11.73 4.37 24.48
CA SER A 25 12.40 4.71 23.22
C SER A 25 11.57 4.39 21.97
N VAL A 26 10.75 3.34 22.02
CA VAL A 26 9.83 2.92 20.95
C VAL A 26 8.69 3.92 20.83
N ALA A 27 8.08 4.32 21.95
CA ALA A 27 7.04 5.37 21.96
C ALA A 27 7.56 6.69 21.38
N THR A 28 8.77 7.11 21.78
CA THR A 28 9.40 8.34 21.27
C THR A 28 9.70 8.26 19.77
N ARG A 29 10.20 7.10 19.28
CA ARG A 29 10.43 6.87 17.84
C ARG A 29 9.13 6.84 17.04
N ALA A 30 8.07 6.24 17.58
CA ALA A 30 6.76 6.22 16.96
C ALA A 30 6.19 7.64 16.83
N VAL A 31 6.19 8.43 17.92
CA VAL A 31 5.68 9.81 17.92
C VAL A 31 6.48 10.71 16.98
N ARG A 32 7.83 10.71 17.05
CA ARG A 32 8.66 11.48 16.12
C ARG A 32 8.48 11.01 14.67
N GLY A 33 8.31 9.70 14.48
CA GLY A 33 8.02 9.09 13.18
C GLY A 33 6.69 9.56 12.57
N SER A 34 5.64 9.67 13.40
CA SER A 34 4.33 10.17 12.98
C SER A 34 4.40 11.58 12.41
N PHE A 35 5.24 12.47 12.96
CA PHE A 35 5.42 13.82 12.39
C PHE A 35 6.00 13.79 10.96
N TYR A 36 6.95 12.91 10.68
CA TYR A 36 7.46 12.73 9.31
C TYR A 36 6.37 12.23 8.37
N SER A 37 5.59 11.24 8.79
CA SER A 37 4.47 10.71 7.99
C SER A 37 3.39 11.76 7.73
N ILE A 38 3.06 12.60 8.73
CA ILE A 38 2.10 13.70 8.58
C ILE A 38 2.64 14.75 7.61
N GLY A 39 3.89 15.20 7.77
CA GLY A 39 4.51 16.16 6.86
C GLY A 39 4.56 15.63 5.41
N ALA A 40 4.98 14.39 5.22
CA ALA A 40 4.94 13.74 3.91
C ALA A 40 3.52 13.60 3.35
N SER A 41 2.52 13.30 4.18
CA SER A 41 1.11 13.24 3.76
C SER A 41 0.63 14.58 3.21
N VAL A 42 0.96 15.70 3.86
CA VAL A 42 0.59 17.04 3.38
C VAL A 42 1.24 17.35 2.03
N VAL A 43 2.53 17.06 1.89
CA VAL A 43 3.28 17.28 0.63
C VAL A 43 2.70 16.40 -0.48
N THR A 44 2.54 15.11 -0.24
CA THR A 44 2.06 14.14 -1.25
C THR A 44 0.63 14.41 -1.67
N LEU A 45 -0.22 14.89 -0.75
CA LEU A 45 -1.59 15.29 -1.05
C LEU A 45 -1.63 16.54 -1.92
N SER A 46 -0.78 17.53 -1.63
CA SER A 46 -0.66 18.76 -2.41
C SER A 46 -0.17 18.47 -3.83
N LEU A 47 0.90 17.67 -3.95
CA LEU A 47 1.43 17.22 -5.25
C LEU A 47 0.41 16.37 -6.01
N GLY A 48 -0.29 15.47 -5.33
CA GLY A 48 -1.35 14.66 -5.92
C GLY A 48 -2.49 15.50 -6.48
N PHE A 49 -2.91 16.55 -5.75
CA PHE A 49 -3.95 17.46 -6.20
C PHE A 49 -3.51 18.22 -7.46
N VAL A 50 -2.31 18.80 -7.44
CA VAL A 50 -1.73 19.49 -8.61
C VAL A 50 -1.66 18.53 -9.81
N ARG A 51 -1.13 17.32 -9.61
CA ARG A 51 -1.07 16.28 -10.65
C ARG A 51 -2.45 15.94 -11.20
N ALA A 52 -3.46 15.77 -10.34
CA ALA A 52 -4.82 15.44 -10.75
C ALA A 52 -5.43 16.56 -11.63
N VAL A 53 -5.23 17.82 -11.27
CA VAL A 53 -5.67 18.98 -12.07
C VAL A 53 -4.96 19.05 -13.42
N LEU A 54 -3.63 18.85 -13.44
CA LEU A 54 -2.84 18.84 -14.68
C LEU A 54 -3.31 17.74 -15.63
N LEU A 55 -3.42 16.51 -15.13
CA LEU A 55 -3.85 15.37 -15.94
C LEU A 55 -5.29 15.52 -16.42
N ALA A 56 -6.19 16.08 -15.61
CA ALA A 56 -7.58 16.33 -16.02
C ALA A 56 -7.69 17.34 -17.16
N ARG A 57 -6.72 18.25 -17.33
CA ARG A 57 -6.64 19.17 -18.47
C ARG A 57 -6.00 18.56 -19.71
N LEU A 58 -5.05 17.64 -19.52
CA LEU A 58 -4.26 17.06 -20.62
C LEU A 58 -4.88 15.79 -21.20
N LEU A 59 -5.72 15.08 -20.45
CA LEU A 59 -6.25 13.78 -20.85
C LEU A 59 -7.77 13.81 -21.07
N LEU A 60 -8.20 13.02 -22.04
CA LEU A 60 -9.61 12.74 -22.29
C LEU A 60 -10.20 11.88 -21.15
N PRO A 61 -11.49 12.06 -20.79
CA PRO A 61 -12.19 11.22 -19.81
C PRO A 61 -12.05 9.72 -20.09
N GLU A 62 -12.08 9.33 -21.37
CA GLU A 62 -11.93 7.95 -21.82
C GLU A 62 -10.63 7.29 -21.35
N HIS A 63 -9.52 8.04 -21.33
CA HIS A 63 -8.22 7.55 -20.87
C HIS A 63 -8.28 7.17 -19.39
N PHE A 64 -8.96 8.00 -18.59
CA PHE A 64 -9.19 7.71 -17.18
C PHE A 64 -10.08 6.49 -17.00
N GLY A 65 -11.11 6.33 -17.82
CA GLY A 65 -12.00 5.17 -17.77
C GLY A 65 -11.29 3.85 -18.01
N VAL A 66 -10.47 3.76 -19.06
CA VAL A 66 -9.70 2.53 -19.37
C VAL A 66 -8.80 2.15 -18.19
N VAL A 67 -8.09 3.13 -17.65
CA VAL A 67 -7.12 2.89 -16.58
C VAL A 67 -7.81 2.63 -15.23
N ALA A 68 -8.94 3.28 -14.94
CA ALA A 68 -9.74 3.02 -13.75
C ALA A 68 -10.30 1.59 -13.76
N LEU A 69 -10.83 1.13 -14.90
CA LEU A 69 -11.30 -0.24 -15.04
C LEU A 69 -10.15 -1.25 -14.91
N ALA A 70 -9.01 -0.97 -15.53
CA ALA A 70 -7.83 -1.81 -15.37
C ALA A 70 -7.36 -1.86 -13.90
N PHE A 71 -7.38 -0.71 -13.20
CA PHE A 71 -7.05 -0.66 -11.77
C PHE A 71 -8.01 -1.47 -10.93
N PHE A 72 -9.31 -1.48 -11.23
CA PHE A 72 -10.25 -2.31 -10.49
C PHE A 72 -9.79 -3.77 -10.48
N PHE A 73 -9.51 -4.36 -11.66
CA PHE A 73 -9.08 -5.76 -11.76
C PHE A 73 -7.70 -6.01 -11.15
N VAL A 74 -6.73 -5.12 -11.38
CA VAL A 74 -5.39 -5.24 -10.79
C VAL A 74 -5.47 -5.19 -9.26
N ASN A 75 -6.22 -4.24 -8.70
CA ASN A 75 -6.36 -4.12 -7.24
C ASN A 75 -7.21 -5.26 -6.66
N LEU A 76 -8.24 -5.73 -7.37
CA LEU A 76 -9.03 -6.89 -6.93
C LEU A 76 -8.11 -8.09 -6.72
N VAL A 77 -7.30 -8.45 -7.73
CA VAL A 77 -6.35 -9.56 -7.64
C VAL A 77 -5.23 -9.29 -6.63
N GLY A 78 -4.72 -8.06 -6.57
CA GLY A 78 -3.71 -7.64 -5.59
C GLY A 78 -4.19 -7.67 -4.13
N HIS A 79 -5.47 -7.40 -3.88
CA HIS A 79 -6.06 -7.51 -2.53
C HIS A 79 -6.20 -8.96 -2.10
N LEU A 80 -6.53 -9.89 -3.01
CA LEU A 80 -6.52 -11.33 -2.74
C LEU A 80 -5.12 -11.79 -2.25
N ARG A 81 -4.04 -11.22 -2.80
CA ARG A 81 -2.64 -11.56 -2.45
C ARG A 81 -2.22 -11.19 -1.03
N THR A 82 -2.66 -10.04 -0.50
CA THR A 82 -2.02 -9.48 0.70
C THR A 82 -2.26 -10.28 1.98
N LEU A 83 -3.33 -11.09 2.03
CA LEU A 83 -3.72 -12.00 3.14
C LEU A 83 -3.39 -11.48 4.55
N GLY A 84 -3.44 -10.17 4.81
CA GLY A 84 -3.00 -9.58 6.08
C GLY A 84 -1.54 -9.86 6.49
N LEU A 85 -0.69 -10.42 5.62
CA LEU A 85 0.65 -10.93 5.96
C LEU A 85 1.59 -9.85 6.49
N GLY A 86 1.57 -8.66 5.89
CA GLY A 86 2.37 -7.53 6.36
C GLY A 86 1.99 -7.12 7.79
N GLN A 87 0.69 -7.07 8.10
CA GLN A 87 0.20 -6.76 9.45
C GLN A 87 0.57 -7.86 10.45
N ALA A 88 0.43 -9.12 10.06
CA ALA A 88 0.86 -10.26 10.87
C ALA A 88 2.37 -10.20 11.19
N MET A 89 3.20 -9.86 10.20
CA MET A 89 4.64 -9.77 10.35
C MET A 89 5.07 -8.59 11.23
N VAL A 90 4.36 -7.46 11.14
CA VAL A 90 4.60 -6.31 12.02
C VAL A 90 4.15 -6.61 13.46
N HIS A 91 3.05 -7.33 13.64
CA HIS A 91 2.48 -7.64 14.96
C HIS A 91 3.25 -8.73 15.73
N ARG A 92 3.97 -9.62 15.05
CA ARG A 92 4.67 -10.73 15.70
C ARG A 92 5.87 -10.22 16.53
N ASP A 93 5.96 -10.54 17.82
CA ASP A 93 7.04 -9.99 18.65
C ASP A 93 8.43 -10.55 18.29
N GLU A 94 8.54 -11.85 18.05
CA GLU A 94 9.79 -12.52 17.71
C GLU A 94 9.84 -12.92 16.23
N VAL A 95 10.87 -12.44 15.53
CA VAL A 95 11.15 -12.77 14.13
C VAL A 95 12.58 -13.31 14.06
N ASP A 96 12.68 -14.61 13.85
CA ASP A 96 13.93 -15.28 13.52
C ASP A 96 14.10 -15.39 11.99
N GLY A 97 15.26 -15.89 11.56
CA GLY A 97 15.56 -16.09 10.13
C GLY A 97 14.58 -17.05 9.44
N GLY A 98 14.09 -18.07 10.16
CA GLY A 98 13.11 -19.02 9.64
C GLY A 98 11.75 -18.38 9.38
N THR A 99 11.29 -17.51 10.30
CA THR A 99 10.05 -16.74 10.12
C THR A 99 10.15 -15.78 8.94
N ALA A 100 11.26 -15.04 8.81
CA ALA A 100 11.47 -14.11 7.70
C ALA A 100 11.52 -14.84 6.33
N ALA A 101 12.18 -15.99 6.27
CA ALA A 101 12.26 -16.81 5.06
C ALA A 101 10.88 -17.39 4.69
N THR A 102 10.12 -17.90 5.66
CA THR A 102 8.75 -18.39 5.44
C THR A 102 7.82 -17.27 4.97
N TYR A 103 7.91 -16.09 5.58
CA TYR A 103 7.16 -14.90 5.17
C TYR A 103 7.47 -14.52 3.72
N PHE A 104 8.75 -14.46 3.35
CA PHE A 104 9.18 -14.17 1.98
C PHE A 104 8.64 -15.20 0.98
N THR A 105 8.76 -16.50 1.28
CA THR A 105 8.23 -17.58 0.42
C THR A 105 6.73 -17.44 0.20
N VAL A 106 5.95 -17.27 1.29
CA VAL A 106 4.49 -17.12 1.19
C VAL A 106 4.12 -15.89 0.36
N GLN A 107 4.77 -14.75 0.63
CA GLN A 107 4.55 -13.53 -0.12
C GLN A 107 4.88 -13.69 -1.60
N LEU A 108 5.99 -14.37 -1.93
CA LEU A 108 6.41 -14.63 -3.31
C LEU A 108 5.43 -15.56 -4.04
N VAL A 109 4.98 -16.64 -3.39
CA VAL A 109 3.98 -17.56 -3.95
C VAL A 109 2.68 -16.83 -4.26
N LEU A 110 2.18 -16.01 -3.34
CA LEU A 110 0.96 -15.23 -3.55
C LEU A 110 1.16 -14.15 -4.62
N LEU A 111 2.36 -13.57 -4.72
CA LEU A 111 2.71 -12.61 -5.76
C LEU A 111 2.68 -13.24 -7.15
N VAL A 112 3.40 -14.34 -7.35
CA VAL A 112 3.41 -15.07 -8.62
C VAL A 112 2.02 -15.61 -8.96
N GLY A 113 1.31 -16.15 -7.97
CA GLY A 113 -0.08 -16.62 -8.15
C GLY A 113 -1.02 -15.51 -8.59
N SER A 114 -0.94 -14.33 -7.96
CA SER A 114 -1.76 -13.18 -8.34
C SER A 114 -1.45 -12.66 -9.75
N LEU A 115 -0.16 -12.65 -10.14
CA LEU A 115 0.23 -12.29 -11.50
C LEU A 115 -0.32 -13.30 -12.51
N ALA A 116 -0.20 -14.60 -12.24
CA ALA A 116 -0.70 -15.65 -13.10
C ALA A 116 -2.23 -15.57 -13.26
N VAL A 117 -2.97 -15.36 -12.17
CA VAL A 117 -4.43 -15.17 -12.19
C VAL A 117 -4.79 -13.96 -13.05
N LEU A 118 -4.13 -12.82 -12.84
CA LEU A 118 -4.42 -11.60 -13.60
C LEU A 118 -4.13 -11.80 -15.10
N LEU A 119 -2.96 -12.35 -15.45
CA LEU A 119 -2.60 -12.62 -16.85
C LEU A 119 -3.56 -13.64 -17.50
N GLY A 120 -4.00 -14.66 -16.77
CA GLY A 120 -5.01 -15.61 -17.22
C GLY A 120 -6.40 -14.99 -17.43
N LEU A 121 -6.73 -13.92 -16.69
CA LEU A 121 -7.99 -13.20 -16.82
C LEU A 121 -8.00 -12.23 -18.03
N ILE A 122 -6.84 -11.75 -18.48
CA ILE A 122 -6.75 -10.74 -19.55
C ILE A 122 -7.45 -11.17 -20.85
N PRO A 123 -7.29 -12.39 -21.38
CA PRO A 123 -8.01 -12.81 -22.59
C PRO A 123 -9.54 -12.74 -22.43
N LEU A 124 -10.07 -13.14 -21.26
CA LEU A 124 -11.49 -13.06 -20.95
C LEU A 124 -11.95 -11.60 -20.89
N LEU A 125 -11.20 -10.75 -20.19
CA LEU A 125 -11.51 -9.32 -20.07
C LEU A 125 -11.45 -8.61 -21.43
N ARG A 126 -10.49 -8.94 -22.30
CA ARG A 126 -10.44 -8.38 -23.67
C ARG A 126 -11.67 -8.73 -24.50
N ARG A 127 -12.25 -9.93 -24.31
CA ARG A 127 -13.48 -10.34 -24.98
C ARG A 127 -14.70 -9.62 -24.39
N LEU A 128 -14.79 -9.56 -23.07
CA LEU A 128 -15.91 -8.92 -22.37
C LEU A 128 -15.97 -7.41 -22.61
N TYR A 129 -14.82 -6.76 -22.73
CA TYR A 129 -14.67 -5.32 -22.96
C TYR A 129 -14.08 -5.03 -24.35
N SER A 130 -14.62 -5.67 -25.39
CA SER A 130 -14.11 -5.58 -26.76
C SER A 130 -14.08 -4.15 -27.33
N THR A 131 -14.97 -3.27 -26.87
CA THR A 131 -15.03 -1.85 -27.22
C THR A 131 -13.91 -1.01 -26.58
N THR A 132 -13.16 -1.59 -25.63
CA THR A 132 -12.05 -0.94 -24.92
C THR A 132 -10.71 -1.54 -25.37
N SER A 133 -10.33 -1.23 -26.62
CA SER A 133 -9.17 -1.83 -27.31
C SER A 133 -7.86 -1.81 -26.51
N LEU A 134 -7.59 -0.75 -25.74
CA LEU A 134 -6.36 -0.59 -24.95
C LEU A 134 -6.36 -1.32 -23.61
N LEU A 135 -7.50 -1.84 -23.14
CA LEU A 135 -7.64 -2.42 -21.80
C LEU A 135 -6.64 -3.55 -21.56
N GLY A 136 -6.49 -4.47 -22.52
CA GLY A 136 -5.60 -5.62 -22.39
C GLY A 136 -4.13 -5.20 -22.22
N ALA A 137 -3.66 -4.23 -23.01
CA ALA A 137 -2.28 -3.76 -22.94
C ALA A 137 -2.01 -3.00 -21.61
N VAL A 138 -2.96 -2.16 -21.18
CA VAL A 138 -2.89 -1.45 -19.90
C VAL A 138 -2.89 -2.43 -18.73
N LEU A 139 -3.72 -3.49 -18.77
CA LEU A 139 -3.74 -4.53 -17.74
C LEU A 139 -2.39 -5.25 -17.60
N VAL A 140 -1.76 -5.63 -18.72
CA VAL A 140 -0.42 -6.26 -18.67
C VAL A 140 0.60 -5.31 -18.04
N ALA A 141 0.64 -4.05 -18.48
CA ALA A 141 1.60 -3.10 -17.95
C ALA A 141 1.39 -2.82 -16.46
N LEU A 142 0.15 -2.67 -16.02
CA LEU A 142 -0.19 -2.50 -14.61
C LEU A 142 0.06 -3.76 -13.78
N ALA A 143 -0.09 -4.95 -14.35
CA ALA A 143 0.27 -6.21 -13.69
C ALA A 143 1.78 -6.26 -13.39
N VAL A 144 2.62 -5.81 -14.32
CA VAL A 144 4.07 -5.69 -14.11
C VAL A 144 4.39 -4.68 -13.01
N VAL A 145 3.73 -3.51 -13.02
CA VAL A 145 3.91 -2.50 -11.97
C VAL A 145 3.48 -3.04 -10.59
N ASP A 146 2.34 -3.74 -10.50
CA ASP A 146 1.90 -4.35 -9.23
C ASP A 146 2.82 -5.48 -8.79
N PHE A 147 3.39 -6.25 -9.72
CA PHE A 147 4.39 -7.27 -9.40
C PHE A 147 5.64 -6.64 -8.74
N LEU A 148 6.18 -5.57 -9.32
CA LEU A 148 7.31 -4.82 -8.75
C LEU A 148 6.96 -4.24 -7.37
N LYS A 149 5.73 -3.73 -7.20
CA LYS A 149 5.21 -3.29 -5.90
C LYS A 149 5.17 -4.43 -4.88
N GLY A 150 4.72 -5.61 -5.29
CA GLY A 150 4.68 -6.80 -4.46
C GLY A 150 6.05 -7.24 -3.96
N MET A 151 7.09 -7.12 -4.80
CA MET A 151 8.48 -7.36 -4.39
C MET A 151 8.96 -6.31 -3.37
N ASN A 152 8.65 -5.03 -3.59
CA ASN A 152 9.03 -3.96 -2.66
C ASN A 152 8.34 -4.07 -1.30
N THR A 153 7.14 -4.67 -1.26
CA THR A 153 6.34 -4.83 -0.04
C THR A 153 7.10 -5.59 1.06
N TYR A 154 8.02 -6.49 0.70
CA TYR A 154 8.88 -7.19 1.68
C TYR A 154 9.74 -6.21 2.48
N GLN A 155 10.51 -5.35 1.80
CA GLN A 155 11.32 -4.33 2.47
C GLN A 155 10.46 -3.31 3.24
N GLU A 156 9.34 -2.88 2.66
CA GLU A 156 8.43 -1.95 3.34
C GLU A 156 7.93 -2.51 4.67
N THR A 157 7.58 -3.81 4.72
CA THR A 157 7.13 -4.46 5.96
C THR A 157 8.18 -4.41 7.07
N PHE A 158 9.45 -4.65 6.73
CA PHE A 158 10.54 -4.54 7.70
C PHE A 158 10.83 -3.08 8.09
N LEU A 159 10.65 -2.12 7.19
CA LEU A 159 10.75 -0.68 7.53
C LEU A 159 9.65 -0.25 8.50
N TYR A 160 8.41 -0.71 8.30
CA TYR A 160 7.30 -0.49 9.23
C TYR A 160 7.61 -1.13 10.59
N ARG A 161 8.08 -2.38 10.60
CA ARG A 161 8.49 -3.08 11.83
C ARG A 161 9.61 -2.35 12.59
N ALA A 162 10.59 -1.83 11.87
CA ALA A 162 11.70 -1.06 12.43
C ALA A 162 11.32 0.39 12.81
N LEU A 163 10.06 0.78 12.61
CA LEU A 163 9.56 2.14 12.83
C LEU A 163 10.37 3.20 12.06
N ALA A 164 10.87 2.84 10.88
CA ALA A 164 11.68 3.69 10.01
C ALA A 164 10.83 4.71 9.23
N PHE A 165 9.88 5.36 9.91
CA PHE A 165 8.88 6.25 9.32
C PHE A 165 9.49 7.43 8.56
N ARG A 166 10.63 7.95 8.99
CA ARG A 166 11.36 9.00 8.23
C ARG A 166 11.70 8.54 6.81
N ARG A 167 12.11 7.29 6.65
CA ARG A 167 12.49 6.74 5.34
C ARG A 167 11.26 6.40 4.49
N LEU A 168 10.21 5.88 5.11
CA LEU A 168 8.92 5.66 4.45
C LEU A 168 8.33 6.98 3.96
N ALA A 169 8.34 8.01 4.80
CA ALA A 169 7.91 9.37 4.46
C ALA A 169 8.73 9.97 3.31
N LEU A 170 10.07 9.81 3.33
CA LEU A 170 10.92 10.21 2.20
C LEU A 170 10.55 9.46 0.92
N ALA A 171 10.32 8.14 1.01
CA ALA A 171 9.93 7.32 -0.12
C ALA A 171 8.59 7.76 -0.72
N ASP A 172 7.60 8.13 0.12
CA ASP A 172 6.32 8.70 -0.30
C ASP A 172 6.50 10.03 -1.06
N VAL A 173 7.32 10.94 -0.52
CA VAL A 173 7.57 12.25 -1.15
C VAL A 173 8.29 12.09 -2.48
N VAL A 174 9.37 11.30 -2.53
CA VAL A 174 10.14 11.08 -3.77
C VAL A 174 9.28 10.40 -4.83
N ALA A 175 8.47 9.41 -4.44
CA ALA A 175 7.51 8.79 -5.35
C ALA A 175 6.48 9.80 -5.86
N SER A 176 5.90 10.62 -4.98
CA SER A 176 4.91 11.63 -5.36
C SER A 176 5.47 12.66 -6.33
N VAL A 177 6.72 13.12 -6.11
CA VAL A 177 7.43 14.00 -7.05
C VAL A 177 7.63 13.30 -8.40
N ALA A 178 8.13 12.07 -8.42
CA ALA A 178 8.32 11.30 -9.65
C ALA A 178 7.02 11.16 -10.45
N MET A 179 5.91 10.81 -9.77
CA MET A 179 4.58 10.73 -10.38
C MET A 179 4.09 12.08 -10.93
N THR A 180 4.33 13.17 -10.20
CA THR A 180 3.85 14.52 -10.53
C THR A 180 4.62 15.14 -11.70
N VAL A 181 5.87 14.73 -11.90
CA VAL A 181 6.67 15.16 -13.06
C VAL A 181 6.42 14.25 -14.26
N SER A 182 6.50 12.93 -14.09
CA SER A 182 6.48 11.98 -15.21
C SER A 182 5.12 11.90 -15.90
N ALA A 183 4.02 11.91 -15.13
CA ALA A 183 2.69 11.69 -15.69
C ALA A 183 2.20 12.87 -16.55
N PRO A 184 2.27 14.14 -16.09
CA PRO A 184 1.93 15.28 -16.93
C PRO A 184 2.86 15.42 -18.14
N LEU A 185 4.16 15.11 -17.99
CA LEU A 185 5.09 15.11 -19.12
C LEU A 185 4.69 14.09 -20.19
N ALA A 186 4.40 12.84 -19.80
CA ALA A 186 3.93 11.81 -20.72
C ALA A 186 2.58 12.18 -21.37
N ALA A 187 1.66 12.77 -20.59
CA ALA A 187 0.38 13.24 -21.11
C ALA A 187 0.56 14.37 -22.14
N TRP A 188 1.47 15.33 -21.87
CA TRP A 188 1.81 16.42 -22.79
C TRP A 188 2.45 15.92 -24.08
N LEU A 189 3.24 14.85 -24.01
CA LEU A 189 3.79 14.15 -25.19
C LEU A 189 2.76 13.29 -25.95
N GLY A 190 1.48 13.32 -25.54
CA GLY A 190 0.40 12.63 -26.24
C GLY A 190 0.26 11.14 -25.92
N TRP A 191 0.83 10.65 -24.82
CA TRP A 191 0.81 9.21 -24.49
C TRP A 191 -0.57 8.70 -24.03
N GLY A 192 -1.54 9.60 -23.85
CA GLY A 192 -2.92 9.26 -23.49
C GLY A 192 -3.00 8.41 -22.22
N PRO A 193 -3.64 7.22 -22.22
CA PRO A 193 -3.79 6.39 -21.02
C PRO A 193 -2.45 5.86 -20.47
N TRP A 194 -1.40 5.78 -21.30
CA TRP A 194 -0.08 5.34 -20.86
C TRP A 194 0.57 6.33 -19.88
N SER A 195 0.19 7.61 -19.91
CA SER A 195 0.66 8.58 -18.91
C SER A 195 0.29 8.17 -17.48
N LEU A 196 -0.88 7.56 -17.27
CA LEU A 196 -1.34 7.06 -15.98
C LEU A 196 -0.65 5.75 -15.57
N VAL A 197 -0.19 4.97 -16.54
CA VAL A 197 0.65 3.79 -16.30
C VAL A 197 2.05 4.24 -15.86
N VAL A 198 2.64 5.19 -16.57
CA VAL A 198 3.93 5.84 -16.24
C VAL A 198 3.86 6.50 -14.87
N GLU A 199 2.75 7.15 -14.54
CA GLU A 199 2.48 7.68 -13.20
C GLU A 199 2.76 6.60 -12.15
N ARG A 200 2.09 5.44 -12.23
CA ARG A 200 2.24 4.38 -11.23
C ARG A 200 3.61 3.72 -11.27
N ALA A 201 4.14 3.46 -12.46
CA ALA A 201 5.44 2.84 -12.63
C ALA A 201 6.55 3.69 -12.00
N SER A 202 6.60 4.98 -12.34
CA SER A 202 7.61 5.92 -11.82
C SER A 202 7.51 6.08 -10.30
N GLY A 203 6.30 6.21 -9.76
CA GLY A 203 6.09 6.26 -8.31
C GLY A 203 6.58 5.00 -7.61
N GLN A 204 6.25 3.83 -8.15
CA GLN A 204 6.68 2.55 -7.56
C GLN A 204 8.19 2.35 -7.63
N MET A 205 8.82 2.70 -8.76
CA MET A 205 10.28 2.61 -8.92
C MET A 205 11.00 3.57 -7.98
N ALA A 206 10.56 4.83 -7.92
CA ALA A 206 11.13 5.83 -7.02
C ALA A 206 11.00 5.42 -5.55
N ARG A 207 9.83 4.91 -5.14
CA ARG A 207 9.62 4.36 -3.80
C ARG A 207 10.56 3.19 -3.51
N ALA A 208 10.66 2.23 -4.43
CA ALA A 208 11.54 1.08 -4.29
C ALA A 208 13.01 1.53 -4.14
N MET A 209 13.50 2.45 -4.97
CA MET A 209 14.85 2.99 -4.84
C MET A 209 15.12 3.49 -3.41
N VAL A 210 14.24 4.31 -2.85
CA VAL A 210 14.42 4.82 -1.47
C VAL A 210 14.36 3.68 -0.44
N CYS A 211 13.43 2.73 -0.58
CA CYS A 211 13.29 1.59 0.32
C CYS A 211 14.48 0.60 0.28
N TRP A 212 15.28 0.59 -0.80
CA TRP A 212 16.40 -0.34 -0.98
C TRP A 212 17.80 0.26 -0.76
N ILE A 213 17.98 1.59 -0.61
CA ILE A 213 19.30 2.23 -0.33
C ILE A 213 20.07 1.64 0.88
N ALA A 214 19.37 1.20 1.94
CA ALA A 214 19.96 0.60 3.14
C ALA A 214 19.02 -0.50 3.66
N PRO A 215 18.98 -1.69 3.04
CA PRO A 215 17.96 -2.69 3.31
C PRO A 215 17.93 -3.06 4.80
N VAL A 216 16.75 -2.96 5.40
CA VAL A 216 16.53 -3.31 6.81
C VAL A 216 16.07 -4.75 6.94
N ALA A 217 15.43 -5.29 5.90
CA ALA A 217 15.01 -6.68 5.90
C ALA A 217 16.23 -7.61 5.79
N PRO A 218 16.18 -8.79 6.43
CA PRO A 218 17.08 -9.88 6.11
C PRO A 218 17.06 -10.20 4.62
N ASP A 219 18.17 -10.73 4.11
CA ASP A 219 18.24 -11.17 2.71
C ASP A 219 17.05 -12.07 2.38
N PRO A 220 16.35 -11.82 1.26
CA PRO A 220 15.22 -12.64 0.87
C PRO A 220 15.72 -14.07 0.61
N ARG A 221 15.31 -15.00 1.48
CA ARG A 221 15.65 -16.42 1.39
C ARG A 221 14.38 -17.23 1.31
N LEU A 222 14.42 -18.27 0.48
CA LEU A 222 13.34 -19.25 0.46
C LEU A 222 13.47 -20.14 1.70
N GLY A 223 12.38 -20.24 2.45
CA GLY A 223 12.25 -21.12 3.61
C GLY A 223 10.80 -21.48 3.84
N TRP A 224 10.56 -22.56 4.57
CA TRP A 224 9.21 -23.02 4.86
C TRP A 224 9.13 -23.67 6.24
N ASP A 225 8.47 -22.98 7.16
CA ASP A 225 8.01 -23.54 8.42
C ASP A 225 6.47 -23.61 8.41
N ARG A 226 5.95 -24.84 8.53
CA ARG A 226 4.50 -25.10 8.48
C ARG A 226 3.75 -24.48 9.65
N ALA A 227 4.34 -24.41 10.84
CA ALA A 227 3.70 -23.80 12.01
C ALA A 227 3.63 -22.27 11.84
N VAL A 228 4.71 -21.66 11.37
CA VAL A 228 4.75 -20.21 11.06
C VAL A 228 3.77 -19.86 9.95
N ALA A 229 3.73 -20.63 8.85
CA ALA A 229 2.80 -20.41 7.75
C ALA A 229 1.34 -20.53 8.19
N ARG A 230 1.01 -21.51 9.04
CA ARG A 230 -0.34 -21.68 9.60
C ARG A 230 -0.75 -20.48 10.48
N TRP A 231 0.18 -19.97 11.28
CA TRP A 231 -0.06 -18.79 12.10
C TRP A 231 -0.35 -17.55 11.23
N PHE A 232 0.48 -17.32 10.20
CA PHE A 232 0.27 -16.24 9.23
C PHE A 232 -1.11 -16.33 8.57
N TRP A 233 -1.53 -17.53 8.17
CA TRP A 233 -2.86 -17.75 7.59
C TRP A 233 -4.00 -17.45 8.58
N GLY A 234 -3.89 -17.94 9.82
CA GLY A 234 -4.92 -17.75 10.86
C GLY A 234 -5.11 -16.28 11.27
N PHE A 235 -4.02 -15.52 11.41
CA PHE A 235 -4.09 -14.08 11.66
C PHE A 235 -4.54 -13.33 10.40
N GLY A 236 -3.89 -13.64 9.29
CA GLY A 236 -4.00 -12.92 8.03
C GLY A 236 -5.38 -13.00 7.39
N SER A 237 -6.01 -14.18 7.41
CA SER A 237 -7.35 -14.40 6.82
C SER A 237 -8.43 -13.51 7.43
N ARG A 238 -8.39 -13.26 8.75
CA ARG A 238 -9.36 -12.40 9.44
C ARG A 238 -9.21 -10.93 9.04
N VAL A 239 -7.96 -10.45 9.03
CA VAL A 239 -7.62 -9.08 8.58
C VAL A 239 -7.99 -8.91 7.10
N TRP A 240 -7.71 -9.93 6.30
CA TRP A 240 -7.98 -9.95 4.87
C TRP A 240 -9.47 -9.85 4.56
N LEU A 241 -10.34 -10.57 5.28
CA LEU A 241 -11.79 -10.51 5.07
C LEU A 241 -12.32 -9.07 5.22
N GLY A 242 -11.95 -8.39 6.31
CA GLY A 242 -12.37 -7.00 6.54
C GLY A 242 -11.83 -6.04 5.47
N ALA A 243 -10.56 -6.19 5.09
CA ALA A 243 -9.93 -5.35 4.07
C ALA A 243 -10.54 -5.56 2.67
N ASN A 244 -10.85 -6.80 2.27
CA ASN A 244 -11.45 -7.09 0.97
C ASN A 244 -12.89 -6.64 0.88
N LEU A 245 -13.67 -6.81 1.97
CA LEU A 245 -15.04 -6.31 2.00
C LEU A 245 -15.05 -4.78 1.85
N THR A 246 -14.17 -4.08 2.57
CA THR A 246 -14.02 -2.62 2.44
C THR A 246 -13.61 -2.23 1.03
N PHE A 247 -12.64 -2.93 0.43
CA PHE A 247 -12.22 -2.68 -0.95
C PHE A 247 -13.38 -2.82 -1.94
N LEU A 248 -14.15 -3.90 -1.84
CA LEU A 248 -15.30 -4.12 -2.71
C LEU A 248 -16.34 -3.00 -2.52
N LEU A 249 -16.68 -2.64 -1.29
CA LEU A 249 -17.61 -1.53 -1.03
C LEU A 249 -17.11 -0.20 -1.61
N ASP A 250 -15.80 0.07 -1.54
CA ASP A 250 -15.18 1.33 -1.99
C ASP A 250 -14.88 1.40 -3.50
N ARG A 251 -14.97 0.27 -4.23
CA ARG A 251 -14.52 0.14 -5.63
C ARG A 251 -15.48 -0.61 -6.55
N PHE A 252 -16.54 -1.20 -6.02
CA PHE A 252 -17.53 -1.92 -6.83
C PHE A 252 -18.29 -0.99 -7.77
N ASP A 253 -18.44 0.26 -7.39
CA ASP A 253 -18.91 1.37 -8.22
C ASP A 253 -18.05 1.57 -9.49
N ASP A 254 -16.71 1.58 -9.37
CA ASP A 254 -15.79 1.68 -10.51
C ASP A 254 -16.01 0.52 -11.50
N PHE A 255 -16.19 -0.71 -10.97
CA PHE A 255 -16.52 -1.88 -11.80
C PHE A 255 -17.87 -1.74 -12.49
N TRP A 256 -18.92 -1.46 -11.72
CA TRP A 256 -20.28 -1.38 -12.24
C TRP A 256 -20.40 -0.30 -13.33
N VAL A 257 -19.88 0.89 -13.09
CA VAL A 257 -19.89 1.97 -14.09
C VAL A 257 -19.06 1.59 -15.32
N GLY A 258 -17.89 0.98 -15.13
CA GLY A 258 -17.05 0.53 -16.25
C GLY A 258 -17.70 -0.55 -17.12
N THR A 259 -18.39 -1.51 -16.51
CA THR A 259 -19.04 -2.63 -17.20
C THR A 259 -20.31 -2.20 -17.92
N PHE A 260 -21.17 -1.41 -17.27
CA PHE A 260 -22.50 -1.12 -17.79
C PHE A 260 -22.60 0.22 -18.54
N LEU A 261 -21.80 1.22 -18.17
CA LEU A 261 -21.83 2.56 -18.79
C LEU A 261 -20.63 2.84 -19.69
N GLY A 262 -19.57 2.04 -19.58
CA GLY A 262 -18.38 2.13 -20.42
C GLY A 262 -17.35 3.16 -19.93
N ARG A 263 -16.34 3.41 -20.78
CA ARG A 263 -15.12 4.14 -20.39
C ARG A 263 -15.32 5.63 -20.15
N THR A 264 -16.15 6.32 -20.93
CA THR A 264 -16.32 7.79 -20.77
C THR A 264 -17.01 8.14 -19.45
N PRO A 265 -18.16 7.51 -19.10
CA PRO A 265 -18.79 7.74 -17.80
C PRO A 265 -17.91 7.33 -16.62
N LEU A 266 -17.20 6.20 -16.72
CA LEU A 266 -16.23 5.79 -15.69
C LEU A 266 -15.08 6.80 -15.54
N GLY A 267 -14.66 7.42 -16.64
CA GLY A 267 -13.69 8.51 -16.65
C GLY A 267 -14.15 9.68 -15.79
N TYR A 268 -15.34 10.21 -16.06
CA TYR A 268 -15.92 11.29 -15.26
C TYR A 268 -16.15 10.88 -13.81
N TYR A 269 -16.71 9.68 -13.59
CA TYR A 269 -16.97 9.13 -12.26
C TYR A 269 -15.69 9.06 -11.43
N SER A 270 -14.65 8.42 -11.95
CA SER A 270 -13.39 8.23 -11.24
C SER A 270 -12.70 9.56 -10.90
N ARG A 271 -12.77 10.56 -11.79
CA ARG A 271 -12.25 11.91 -11.52
C ARG A 271 -13.05 12.61 -10.43
N ALA A 272 -14.39 12.63 -10.55
CA ALA A 272 -15.27 13.26 -9.56
C ALA A 272 -15.07 12.63 -8.17
N TYR A 273 -14.98 11.31 -8.12
CA TYR A 273 -14.75 10.55 -6.90
C TYR A 273 -13.36 10.79 -6.30
N GLU A 274 -12.33 10.93 -7.13
CA GLU A 274 -10.98 11.32 -6.68
C GLU A 274 -11.01 12.71 -6.03
N PHE A 275 -11.66 13.70 -6.67
CA PHE A 275 -11.85 15.04 -6.10
C PHE A 275 -12.64 15.03 -4.79
N ALA A 276 -13.75 14.29 -4.73
CA ALA A 276 -14.59 14.20 -3.52
C ALA A 276 -13.86 13.57 -2.33
N ARG A 277 -12.85 12.72 -2.57
CA ARG A 277 -12.05 12.08 -1.51
C ARG A 277 -10.95 12.99 -0.94
N TYR A 278 -10.56 14.07 -1.61
CA TYR A 278 -9.50 14.97 -1.11
C TYR A 278 -9.84 15.59 0.25
N PRO A 279 -11.01 16.25 0.46
CA PRO A 279 -11.36 16.83 1.76
C PRO A 279 -11.29 15.82 2.90
N ARG A 280 -11.82 14.60 2.68
CA ARG A 280 -11.75 13.50 3.65
C ARG A 280 -10.30 13.16 4.00
N ARG A 281 -9.37 13.15 3.04
CA ARG A 281 -7.95 12.87 3.30
C ARG A 281 -7.23 14.01 4.03
N VAL A 282 -7.54 15.26 3.68
CA VAL A 282 -6.96 16.45 4.34
C VAL A 282 -7.39 16.50 5.81
N VAL A 283 -8.67 16.23 6.10
CA VAL A 283 -9.26 16.44 7.42
C VAL A 283 -9.19 15.17 8.28
N ALA A 284 -9.64 14.02 7.78
CA ALA A 284 -9.81 12.82 8.62
C ALA A 284 -8.49 12.11 8.98
N ASN A 285 -7.51 12.09 8.06
CA ASN A 285 -6.26 11.36 8.31
C ASN A 285 -5.41 11.98 9.45
N PRO A 286 -5.19 13.31 9.49
CA PRO A 286 -4.48 13.94 10.62
C PRO A 286 -5.23 13.80 11.94
N LEU A 287 -6.56 13.85 11.90
CA LEU A 287 -7.39 13.67 13.10
C LEU A 287 -7.22 12.26 13.67
N THR A 288 -7.29 11.24 12.82
CA THR A 288 -7.13 9.84 13.24
C THR A 288 -5.74 9.56 13.83
N SER A 289 -4.68 10.19 13.29
CA SER A 289 -3.31 10.01 13.78
C SER A 289 -3.04 10.67 15.14
N VAL A 290 -3.84 11.67 15.54
CA VAL A 290 -3.77 12.33 16.85
C VAL A 290 -4.70 11.65 17.87
N PHE A 291 -5.91 11.29 17.44
CA PHE A 291 -6.92 10.72 18.34
C PHE A 291 -6.59 9.30 18.76
N PHE A 292 -6.03 8.49 17.88
CA PHE A 292 -5.71 7.09 18.21
C PHE A 292 -4.68 6.97 19.36
N PRO A 293 -3.52 7.67 19.35
CA PRO A 293 -2.62 7.68 20.51
C PRO A 293 -3.27 8.24 21.78
N THR A 294 -4.12 9.27 21.64
CA THR A 294 -4.83 9.89 22.77
C THR A 294 -5.76 8.88 23.45
N PHE A 295 -6.52 8.10 22.68
CA PHE A 295 -7.40 7.05 23.21
C PHE A 295 -6.62 5.89 23.82
N ALA A 296 -5.50 5.49 23.20
CA ALA A 296 -4.64 4.45 23.77
C ALA A 296 -4.08 4.85 25.14
N HIS A 297 -3.71 6.13 25.33
CA HIS A 297 -3.21 6.62 26.63
C HIS A 297 -4.30 6.69 27.70
N LEU A 298 -5.56 6.88 27.29
CA LEU A 298 -6.72 6.96 28.19
C LEU A 298 -7.42 5.61 28.38
N GLN A 299 -6.91 4.51 27.81
CA GLN A 299 -7.61 3.21 27.77
C GLN A 299 -7.97 2.65 29.15
N HIS A 300 -7.21 3.02 30.19
CA HIS A 300 -7.43 2.56 31.57
C HIS A 300 -8.30 3.52 32.41
N ASP A 301 -8.64 4.70 31.89
CA ASP A 301 -9.50 5.69 32.54
C ASP A 301 -10.78 5.89 31.71
N ARG A 302 -11.81 5.09 32.05
CA ARG A 302 -13.09 5.07 31.33
C ARG A 302 -13.76 6.44 31.24
N LEU A 303 -13.69 7.26 32.28
CA LEU A 303 -14.35 8.56 32.32
C LEU A 303 -13.65 9.54 31.36
N ARG A 304 -12.31 9.64 31.44
CA ARG A 304 -11.54 10.52 30.57
C ARG A 304 -11.56 10.06 29.12
N LEU A 305 -11.55 8.75 28.87
CA LEU A 305 -11.70 8.19 27.52
C LEU A 305 -13.06 8.58 26.92
N SER A 306 -14.16 8.43 27.67
CA SER A 306 -15.50 8.81 27.22
C SER A 306 -15.59 10.30 26.91
N GLN A 307 -15.06 11.16 27.79
CA GLN A 307 -15.03 12.62 27.57
C GLN A 307 -14.21 13.01 26.34
N ALA A 308 -13.03 12.40 26.17
CA ALA A 308 -12.17 12.63 25.01
C ALA A 308 -12.88 12.19 23.72
N PHE A 309 -13.51 11.01 23.72
CA PHE A 309 -14.30 10.52 22.60
C PHE A 309 -15.43 11.48 22.23
N TYR A 310 -16.26 11.91 23.20
CA TYR A 310 -17.34 12.88 22.95
C TYR A 310 -16.82 14.20 22.37
N ARG A 311 -15.72 14.74 22.89
CA ARG A 311 -15.12 15.99 22.35
C ARG A 311 -14.67 15.80 20.92
N VAL A 312 -13.97 14.71 20.63
CA VAL A 312 -13.49 14.35 19.29
C VAL A 312 -14.65 14.19 18.32
N THR A 313 -15.67 13.42 18.68
CA THR A 313 -16.86 13.22 17.84
C THR A 313 -17.61 14.54 17.63
N SER A 314 -17.75 15.38 18.67
CA SER A 314 -18.38 16.69 18.53
C SER A 314 -17.61 17.63 17.60
N LEU A 315 -16.27 17.57 17.64
CA LEU A 315 -15.40 18.33 16.74
C LEU A 315 -15.57 17.85 15.31
N MET A 316 -15.59 16.53 15.11
CA MET A 316 -15.82 15.92 13.79
C MET A 316 -17.16 16.36 13.19
N VAL A 317 -18.25 16.25 13.96
CA VAL A 317 -19.60 16.67 13.52
C VAL A 317 -19.65 18.17 13.21
N ARG A 318 -18.91 19.01 13.94
CA ARG A 318 -18.85 20.46 13.65
C ARG A 318 -18.01 20.81 12.41
N LEU A 319 -17.05 19.95 12.06
CA LEU A 319 -16.17 20.13 10.90
C LEU A 319 -16.73 19.50 9.61
N GLY A 320 -17.77 18.66 9.70
CA GLY A 320 -18.41 18.02 8.55
C GLY A 320 -19.52 17.05 8.95
#